data_AF-A0A8T0Q808-F1
#
_entry.id   AF-A0A8T0Q808-F1
#
_cell.length_a   1.000
_cell.length_b   1.000
_cell.length_c   1.000
_cell.angle_alpha   90.00
_cell.angle_beta   90.00
_cell.angle_gamma   90.00
#
_symmetry.space_group_name_H-M   'P 1'
#
loop_
_entity.id
_entity.type
_entity.pdbx_description
1 polymer ?
#
loop_
_entity_poly.entity_id
_entity_poly.type
_entity_poly.pdbx_seq_one_letter_code
_entity_poly.pdbx_strand_id
1 'polypeptide(L)'
;MTTKGKELWDRGVNMGHGLQRLTRAHGARLPVVITEGNKRPLVPVIAAKYATECNIAVRNHIPVLPHWKEYKKHPALIELFLGRLRTKFEINTSDPIVKNGCLEMLKSAVRQQRHKLKKEFFDPFPLHLVCKTSPVKVMNDKQWIELVESWKTPKKMETCQKNKDNRGNVSSRTPLDPVAMMLL
;
A
#
# COMPACT_ATOMS: atom_id res chain seq x y z
N MET A 1 -36.64 13.73 -13.72
CA MET A 1 -35.50 13.05 -14.39
C MET A 1 -34.48 12.71 -13.32
N THR A 2 -34.38 11.44 -12.93
CA THR A 2 -33.52 10.95 -11.85
C THR A 2 -32.10 10.74 -12.36
N THR A 3 -31.14 11.51 -11.83
CA THR A 3 -29.70 11.35 -12.08
C THR A 3 -29.24 10.00 -11.52
N LYS A 4 -29.02 9.01 -12.40
CA LYS A 4 -28.32 7.77 -12.06
C LYS A 4 -26.90 8.12 -11.60
N GLY A 5 -26.65 8.03 -10.29
CA GLY A 5 -25.30 8.04 -9.75
C GLY A 5 -24.51 6.91 -10.41
N LYS A 6 -23.32 7.22 -10.93
CA LYS A 6 -22.40 6.21 -11.46
C LYS A 6 -22.01 5.31 -10.29
N GLU A 7 -22.52 4.08 -10.26
CA GLU A 7 -22.08 3.05 -9.32
C GLU A 7 -20.57 2.86 -9.51
N LEU A 8 -19.82 3.17 -8.45
CA LEU A 8 -18.38 2.95 -8.39
C LEU A 8 -18.17 1.43 -8.42
N TRP A 9 -17.72 0.89 -9.54
CA TRP A 9 -17.39 -0.53 -9.67
C TRP A 9 -16.38 -0.94 -8.60
N ASP A 10 -16.86 -1.59 -7.55
CA ASP A 10 -15.99 -2.12 -6.50
C ASP A 10 -15.40 -3.45 -7.00
N ARG A 11 -14.13 -3.42 -7.43
CA ARG A 11 -13.41 -4.58 -8.00
C ARG A 11 -13.20 -5.72 -7.00
N GLY A 12 -13.73 -5.59 -5.78
CA GLY A 12 -13.58 -6.55 -4.70
C GLY A 12 -12.15 -6.65 -4.21
N VAL A 13 -11.97 -7.42 -3.14
CA VAL A 13 -10.66 -7.63 -2.53
C VAL A 13 -9.85 -8.60 -3.39
N ASN A 14 -8.68 -8.16 -3.89
CA ASN A 14 -7.78 -9.08 -4.61
C ASN A 14 -7.21 -10.14 -3.64
N MET A 15 -7.34 -11.40 -4.03
CA MET A 15 -6.94 -12.59 -3.26
C MET A 15 -5.76 -13.36 -3.88
N GLY A 16 -5.10 -12.82 -4.92
CA GLY A 16 -3.92 -13.44 -5.51
C GLY A 16 -4.22 -14.56 -6.52
N HIS A 17 -5.49 -14.76 -6.90
CA HIS A 17 -5.88 -15.78 -7.88
C HIS A 17 -5.15 -15.63 -9.23
N GLY A 18 -4.84 -14.40 -9.63
CA GLY A 18 -4.07 -14.15 -10.85
C GLY A 18 -2.64 -14.69 -10.78
N LEU A 19 -1.98 -14.64 -9.62
CA LEU A 19 -0.67 -15.28 -9.45
C LEU A 19 -0.83 -16.81 -9.41
N GLN A 20 -1.80 -17.31 -8.64
CA GLN A 20 -2.07 -18.74 -8.51
C GLN A 20 -2.29 -19.41 -9.87
N ARG A 21 -3.06 -18.78 -10.77
CA ARG A 21 -3.25 -19.23 -12.15
C ARG A 21 -1.93 -19.30 -12.93
N LEU A 22 -1.09 -18.26 -12.81
CA LEU A 22 0.19 -18.22 -13.52
C LEU A 22 1.15 -19.29 -13.02
N THR A 23 1.27 -19.46 -11.70
CA THR A 23 2.12 -20.48 -11.09
C THR A 23 1.67 -21.90 -11.48
N ARG A 24 0.36 -22.16 -11.54
CA ARG A 24 -0.19 -23.45 -11.99
C ARG A 24 0.14 -23.73 -13.47
N ALA A 25 -0.02 -22.74 -14.34
CA ALA A 25 0.29 -22.88 -15.76
C ALA A 25 1.80 -23.05 -16.02
N HIS A 26 2.64 -22.35 -15.24
CA HIS A 26 4.09 -22.42 -15.34
C HIS A 26 4.69 -23.70 -14.73
N GLY A 27 3.99 -24.35 -13.79
CA GLY A 27 4.46 -25.56 -13.11
C GLY A 27 5.48 -25.32 -11.99
N ALA A 28 5.97 -24.08 -11.83
CA ALA A 28 6.89 -23.69 -10.76
C ALA A 28 6.59 -22.27 -10.24
N ARG A 29 7.12 -21.94 -9.06
CA ARG A 29 7.09 -20.57 -8.52
C ARG A 29 7.80 -19.62 -9.48
N LEU A 30 7.30 -18.39 -9.59
CA LEU A 30 7.88 -17.42 -10.51
C LEU A 30 9.16 -16.83 -9.91
N PRO A 31 10.26 -16.74 -10.68
CA PRO A 31 11.48 -16.09 -10.22
C PRO A 31 11.26 -14.59 -10.13
N VAL A 32 11.75 -13.99 -9.04
CA VAL A 32 11.72 -12.55 -8.81
C VAL A 32 13.17 -12.09 -8.74
N VAL A 33 13.62 -11.49 -9.83
CA VAL A 33 14.94 -10.87 -9.96
C VAL A 33 14.75 -9.36 -9.86
N ILE A 34 15.37 -8.73 -8.86
CA ILE A 34 15.34 -7.28 -8.64
C ILE A 34 16.75 -6.76 -8.91
N THR A 35 16.87 -5.83 -9.84
CA THR A 35 18.14 -5.16 -10.14
C THR A 35 18.36 -3.96 -9.23
N GLU A 36 19.60 -3.51 -9.14
CA GLU A 36 19.96 -2.34 -8.35
C GLU A 36 19.14 -1.10 -8.74
N GLY A 37 18.78 -0.28 -7.74
CA GLY A 37 17.91 0.90 -7.93
C GLY A 37 16.42 0.58 -8.11
N ASN A 38 16.05 -0.68 -8.39
CA ASN A 38 14.67 -1.08 -8.59
C ASN A 38 14.08 -1.71 -7.32
N LYS A 39 12.77 -1.49 -7.13
CA LYS A 39 11.99 -2.14 -6.06
C LYS A 39 11.06 -3.25 -6.56
N ARG A 40 11.00 -3.48 -7.87
CA ARG A 40 10.18 -4.49 -8.52
C ARG A 40 11.01 -5.23 -9.57
N PRO A 41 10.62 -6.45 -9.95
CA PRO A 41 11.16 -7.13 -11.11
C PRO A 41 11.01 -6.33 -12.40
N LEU A 42 11.92 -6.56 -13.34
CA LEU A 42 11.88 -5.92 -14.66
C LEU A 42 10.72 -6.45 -15.51
N VAL A 43 10.42 -7.75 -15.42
CA VAL A 43 9.36 -8.38 -16.21
C VAL A 43 7.99 -7.86 -15.76
N PRO A 44 7.23 -7.13 -16.60
CA PRO A 44 6.03 -6.41 -16.15
C PRO A 44 4.94 -7.31 -15.56
N VAL A 45 4.72 -8.49 -16.16
CA VAL A 45 3.71 -9.46 -15.70
C VAL A 45 4.06 -9.96 -14.29
N ILE A 46 5.32 -10.32 -14.05
CA ILE A 46 5.81 -10.76 -12.74
C ILE A 46 5.75 -9.60 -11.75
N ALA A 47 6.18 -8.40 -12.16
CA ALA A 47 6.16 -7.20 -11.33
C ALA A 47 4.76 -6.86 -10.82
N ALA A 48 3.73 -7.01 -11.67
CA ALA A 48 2.34 -6.79 -11.29
C ALA A 48 1.83 -7.81 -10.26
N LYS A 49 2.15 -9.10 -10.45
CA LYS A 49 1.78 -10.16 -9.48
C LYS A 49 2.53 -9.98 -8.17
N TYR A 50 3.83 -9.72 -8.25
CA TYR A 50 4.69 -9.44 -7.10
C TYR A 50 4.17 -8.27 -6.27
N ALA A 51 3.87 -7.12 -6.90
CA ALA A 51 3.33 -5.97 -6.18
C ALA A 51 1.97 -6.27 -5.52
N THR A 52 1.12 -7.04 -6.20
CA THR A 52 -0.18 -7.45 -5.66
C THR A 52 0.00 -8.34 -4.42
N GLU A 53 0.86 -9.35 -4.48
CA GLU A 53 1.13 -10.21 -3.34
C GLU A 53 1.79 -9.48 -2.18
N CYS A 54 2.68 -8.50 -2.43
CA CYS A 54 3.21 -7.66 -1.34
C CYS A 54 2.08 -6.95 -0.58
N ASN A 55 1.11 -6.40 -1.30
CA ASN A 55 -0.05 -5.74 -0.70
C ASN A 55 -0.93 -6.74 0.07
N ILE A 56 -1.17 -7.94 -0.48
CA ILE A 56 -1.94 -9.00 0.18
C ILE A 56 -1.24 -9.47 1.46
N ALA A 57 0.08 -9.70 1.40
CA ALA A 57 0.88 -10.13 2.54
C ALA A 57 0.81 -9.10 3.68
N VAL A 58 0.95 -7.81 3.37
CA VAL A 58 0.81 -6.75 4.37
C VAL A 58 -0.60 -6.71 4.95
N ARG A 59 -1.63 -6.73 4.10
CA ARG A 59 -3.03 -6.66 4.53
C ARG A 59 -3.41 -7.80 5.49
N ASN A 60 -2.92 -9.01 5.23
CA ASN A 60 -3.37 -10.22 5.92
C ASN A 60 -2.46 -10.68 7.05
N HIS A 61 -1.23 -10.18 7.14
CA HIS A 61 -0.24 -10.72 8.09
C HIS A 61 0.59 -9.68 8.83
N ILE A 62 0.70 -8.45 8.34
CA ILE A 62 1.63 -7.47 8.90
C ILE A 62 0.85 -6.38 9.66
N PRO A 63 1.10 -6.19 10.97
CA PRO A 63 0.50 -5.09 11.72
C PRO A 63 0.99 -3.74 11.16
N VAL A 64 0.12 -2.74 11.21
CA VAL A 64 0.38 -1.41 10.64
C VAL A 64 0.91 -0.47 11.73
N LEU A 65 2.22 -0.29 11.81
CA LEU A 65 2.88 0.50 12.84
C LEU A 65 2.96 2.00 12.48
N PRO A 66 2.88 2.93 13.45
CA PRO A 66 2.94 4.38 13.26
C PRO A 66 4.15 4.93 12.49
N HIS A 67 5.32 4.29 12.55
CA HIS A 67 6.51 4.79 11.86
C HIS A 67 7.38 3.67 11.26
N TRP A 68 8.03 3.92 10.10
CA TRP A 68 8.92 2.95 9.46
C TRP A 68 10.08 2.49 10.37
N LYS A 69 10.59 3.41 11.19
CA LYS A 69 11.65 3.12 12.18
C LYS A 69 11.25 2.01 13.16
N GLU A 70 9.98 1.82 13.45
CA GLU A 70 9.52 0.77 14.37
C GLU A 70 9.64 -0.61 13.72
N TYR A 71 9.37 -0.74 12.43
CA TYR A 71 9.60 -2.00 11.72
C TYR A 71 11.06 -2.45 11.77
N LYS A 72 12.01 -1.50 11.74
CA LYS A 72 13.44 -1.82 11.87
C LYS A 72 13.80 -2.39 13.25
N LYS A 73 13.02 -2.07 14.29
CA LYS A 73 13.19 -2.63 15.64
C LYS A 73 12.60 -4.04 15.78
N HIS A 74 11.77 -4.46 14.83
CA HIS A 74 11.07 -5.74 14.84
C HIS A 74 11.47 -6.58 13.63
N PRO A 75 12.69 -7.15 13.60
CA PRO A 75 13.16 -7.97 12.48
C PRO A 75 12.25 -9.17 12.19
N ALA A 76 11.55 -9.70 13.21
CA ALA A 76 10.56 -10.76 13.05
C ALA A 76 9.42 -10.39 12.09
N LEU A 77 8.97 -9.12 12.05
CA LEU A 77 7.93 -8.68 11.11
C LEU A 77 8.44 -8.62 9.68
N ILE A 78 9.70 -8.24 9.51
CA ILE A 78 10.38 -8.23 8.20
C ILE A 78 10.53 -9.66 7.71
N GLU A 79 11.02 -10.58 8.54
CA GLU A 79 11.17 -11.99 8.17
C GLU A 79 9.82 -12.68 7.92
N LEU A 80 8.77 -12.32 8.68
CA LEU A 80 7.40 -12.77 8.39
C LEU A 80 6.97 -12.35 6.98
N PHE A 81 7.18 -11.08 6.62
CA PHE A 81 6.85 -10.58 5.28
C PHE A 81 7.66 -11.30 4.19
N LEU A 82 8.98 -11.41 4.36
CA LEU A 82 9.85 -12.10 3.41
C LEU A 82 9.48 -13.58 3.28
N GLY A 83 9.17 -14.24 4.39
CA GLY A 83 8.69 -15.62 4.42
C GLY A 83 7.41 -15.80 3.59
N ARG A 84 6.44 -14.90 3.73
CA ARG A 84 5.21 -14.92 2.90
C ARG A 84 5.53 -14.80 1.42
N LEU A 85 6.46 -13.92 1.03
CA LEU A 85 6.87 -13.80 -0.36
C LEU A 85 7.59 -15.06 -0.88
N ARG A 86 8.49 -15.66 -0.09
CA ARG A 86 9.19 -16.91 -0.43
C ARG A 86 8.23 -18.08 -0.66
N THR A 87 7.06 -18.11 0.00
CA THR A 87 6.06 -19.16 -0.28
C THR A 87 5.40 -19.03 -1.66
N LYS A 88 5.42 -17.84 -2.26
CA LYS A 88 4.71 -17.53 -3.51
C LYS A 88 5.65 -17.41 -4.72
N PHE A 89 6.87 -16.95 -4.47
CA PHE A 89 7.88 -16.66 -5.48
C PHE A 89 9.18 -17.37 -5.15
N GLU A 90 10.02 -17.56 -6.17
CA GLU A 90 11.41 -17.90 -5.99
C GLU A 90 12.21 -16.60 -5.84
N ILE A 91 12.56 -16.27 -4.59
CA ILE A 91 13.26 -15.02 -4.23
C ILE A 91 14.52 -15.40 -3.45
N ASN A 92 15.67 -14.93 -3.93
CA ASN A 92 16.92 -15.01 -3.18
C ASN A 92 17.00 -13.85 -2.17
N THR A 93 16.41 -14.02 -0.98
CA THR A 93 16.45 -12.98 0.08
C THR A 93 17.82 -12.85 0.75
N SER A 94 18.78 -13.70 0.41
CA SER A 94 20.18 -13.59 0.87
C SER A 94 20.94 -12.51 0.11
N ASP A 95 20.50 -12.19 -1.11
CA ASP A 95 21.02 -11.07 -1.89
C ASP A 95 20.58 -9.73 -1.27
N PRO A 96 21.53 -8.85 -0.88
CA PRO A 96 21.22 -7.54 -0.32
C PRO A 96 20.35 -6.65 -1.22
N ILE A 97 20.53 -6.71 -2.55
CA ILE A 97 19.78 -5.91 -3.52
C ILE A 97 18.31 -6.34 -3.50
N VAL A 98 18.07 -7.65 -3.62
CA VAL A 98 16.73 -8.24 -3.60
C VAL A 98 16.05 -8.00 -2.26
N LYS A 99 16.78 -8.17 -1.15
CA LYS A 99 16.28 -7.88 0.20
C LYS A 99 15.86 -6.41 0.35
N ASN A 100 16.70 -5.48 -0.10
CA ASN A 100 16.38 -4.05 -0.04
C ASN A 100 15.15 -3.69 -0.91
N GLY A 101 15.05 -4.25 -2.12
CA GLY A 101 13.87 -4.11 -2.97
C GLY A 101 12.58 -4.58 -2.29
N CYS A 102 12.64 -5.73 -1.61
CA CYS A 102 11.51 -6.25 -0.83
C CYS A 102 11.15 -5.33 0.35
N LEU A 103 12.14 -4.73 1.04
CA LEU A 103 11.89 -3.78 2.13
C LEU A 103 11.23 -2.49 1.65
N GLU A 104 11.64 -1.94 0.51
CA GLU A 104 10.99 -0.75 -0.07
C GLU A 104 9.56 -1.06 -0.56
N MET A 105 9.31 -2.30 -0.99
CA MET A 105 7.95 -2.77 -1.26
C MET A 105 7.10 -2.92 0.00
N LEU A 106 7.64 -3.50 1.08
CA LEU A 106 6.98 -3.56 2.38
C LEU A 106 6.59 -2.18 2.88
N LYS A 107 7.54 -1.24 2.87
CA LYS A 107 7.35 0.16 3.27
C LYS A 107 6.25 0.85 2.44
N SER A 108 6.25 0.63 1.13
CA SER A 108 5.22 1.14 0.22
C SER A 108 3.84 0.55 0.52
N ALA A 109 3.75 -0.77 0.71
CA ALA A 109 2.51 -1.49 0.98
C ALA A 109 1.91 -1.11 2.35
N VAL A 110 2.73 -1.02 3.40
CA VAL A 110 2.32 -0.55 4.72
C VAL A 110 1.81 0.90 4.66
N ARG A 111 2.47 1.77 3.89
CA ARG A 111 2.01 3.15 3.69
C ARG A 111 0.63 3.19 3.04
N GLN A 112 0.39 2.36 2.04
CA GLN A 112 -0.92 2.26 1.37
C GLN A 112 -1.99 1.73 2.32
N GLN A 113 -1.69 0.66 3.06
CA GLN A 113 -2.61 0.06 4.02
C GLN A 113 -3.00 1.06 5.12
N ARG A 114 -2.03 1.80 5.65
CA ARG A 114 -2.26 2.88 6.63
C ARG A 114 -3.16 3.98 6.08
N HIS A 115 -2.95 4.40 4.83
CA HIS A 115 -3.80 5.41 4.21
C HIS A 115 -5.24 4.91 4.07
N LYS A 116 -5.43 3.65 3.67
CA LYS A 116 -6.74 3.01 3.59
C LYS A 116 -7.43 2.99 4.95
N LEU A 117 -6.75 2.50 5.99
CA LEU A 117 -7.30 2.46 7.35
C LEU A 117 -7.67 3.85 7.87
N LYS A 118 -6.82 4.85 7.62
CA LYS A 118 -7.12 6.24 8.01
C LYS A 118 -8.36 6.77 7.29
N LYS A 119 -8.48 6.52 5.99
CA LYS A 119 -9.62 6.97 5.18
C LYS A 119 -10.94 6.33 5.60
N GLU A 120 -10.92 5.06 6.00
CA GLU A 120 -12.12 4.29 6.32
C GLU A 120 -12.58 4.46 7.77
N PHE A 121 -11.64 4.50 8.72
CA PHE A 121 -11.96 4.39 10.16
C PHE A 121 -11.59 5.62 10.99
N PHE A 122 -10.96 6.65 10.40
CA PHE A 122 -10.57 7.86 11.11
C PHE A 122 -11.14 9.13 10.47
N ASP A 123 -10.80 9.41 9.21
CA ASP A 123 -11.21 10.63 8.50
C ASP A 123 -12.73 10.91 8.50
N PRO A 124 -13.63 9.90 8.42
CA PRO A 124 -15.08 10.14 8.43
C PRO A 124 -15.68 10.47 9.80
N PHE A 125 -14.93 10.26 10.89
CA PHE A 125 -15.46 10.32 12.25
C PHE A 125 -14.86 11.49 13.04
N PRO A 126 -15.66 12.20 13.85
CA PRO A 126 -15.11 13.15 14.81
C PRO A 126 -14.26 12.41 15.86
N LEU A 127 -13.28 13.10 16.45
CA LEU A 127 -12.24 12.48 17.28
C LEU A 127 -12.77 11.62 18.45
N HIS A 128 -13.94 11.96 18.99
CA HIS A 128 -14.57 11.25 20.11
C HIS A 128 -15.33 9.98 19.66
N LEU A 129 -15.62 9.83 18.37
CA LEU A 129 -16.31 8.65 17.79
C LEU A 129 -15.35 7.67 17.10
N VAL A 130 -14.05 7.96 17.08
CA VAL A 130 -13.06 7.05 16.50
C VAL A 130 -13.06 5.73 17.29
N CYS A 131 -13.20 4.61 16.58
CA CYS A 131 -13.23 3.28 17.18
C CYS A 131 -11.96 3.01 18.00
N LYS A 132 -12.14 2.46 19.21
CA LYS A 132 -11.04 2.02 20.09
C LYS A 132 -10.59 0.59 19.79
N THR A 133 -11.44 -0.20 19.15
CA THR A 133 -11.16 -1.57 18.73
C THR A 133 -10.53 -1.58 17.34
N SER A 134 -9.62 -2.51 17.12
CA SER A 134 -8.94 -2.67 15.84
C SER A 134 -9.93 -3.16 14.77
N PRO A 135 -10.06 -2.47 13.63
CA PRO A 135 -10.92 -2.91 12.54
C PRO A 135 -10.31 -4.07 11.74
N VAL A 136 -9.07 -4.47 12.02
CA VAL A 136 -8.35 -5.50 11.28
C VAL A 136 -7.75 -6.56 12.20
N LYS A 137 -7.92 -7.84 11.84
CA LYS A 137 -7.48 -8.99 12.65
C LYS A 137 -5.96 -9.09 12.84
N VAL A 138 -5.19 -8.45 11.96
CA VAL A 138 -3.70 -8.50 11.97
C VAL A 138 -3.07 -7.61 13.04
N MET A 139 -3.88 -6.80 13.69
CA MET A 139 -3.44 -5.78 14.63
C MET A 139 -4.34 -5.84 15.86
N ASN A 140 -3.73 -5.79 17.04
CA ASN A 140 -4.49 -5.74 18.29
C ASN A 140 -4.95 -4.31 18.60
N ASP A 141 -5.86 -4.18 19.57
CA ASP A 141 -6.45 -2.90 19.94
C ASP A 141 -5.41 -1.89 20.44
N LYS A 142 -4.39 -2.35 21.17
CA LYS A 142 -3.31 -1.48 21.65
C LYS A 142 -2.53 -0.84 20.49
N GLN A 143 -2.11 -1.64 19.51
CA GLN A 143 -1.41 -1.17 18.31
C GLN A 143 -2.29 -0.25 17.47
N TRP A 144 -3.59 -0.54 17.38
CA TRP A 144 -4.55 0.33 16.70
C TRP A 144 -4.66 1.70 17.38
N ILE A 145 -4.80 1.73 18.71
CA ILE A 145 -4.86 2.96 19.48
C ILE A 145 -3.58 3.77 19.29
N GLU A 146 -2.40 3.14 19.39
CA GLU A 146 -1.11 3.82 19.13
C GLU A 146 -1.07 4.43 17.71
N LEU A 147 -1.60 3.74 16.70
CA LEU A 147 -1.69 4.25 15.33
C LEU A 147 -2.64 5.46 15.24
N VAL A 148 -3.82 5.37 15.85
CA VAL A 148 -4.84 6.44 15.88
C VAL A 148 -4.31 7.68 16.61
N GLU A 149 -3.69 7.51 17.78
CA GLU A 149 -3.06 8.61 18.53
C GLU A 149 -2.00 9.31 17.68
N SER A 150 -1.24 8.52 16.91
CA SER A 150 -0.28 9.09 15.98
C SER A 150 -0.93 10.01 14.95
N TRP A 151 -2.19 9.82 14.56
CA TRP A 151 -2.91 10.67 13.61
C TRP A 151 -3.50 11.94 14.24
N LYS A 152 -3.81 11.92 15.54
CA LYS A 152 -4.36 13.07 16.28
C LYS A 152 -3.36 14.20 16.50
N THR A 153 -2.06 13.94 16.37
CA THR A 153 -1.02 14.96 16.59
C THR A 153 -1.26 16.21 15.71
N PRO A 154 -1.31 17.43 16.30
CA PRO A 154 -1.67 18.65 15.57
C PRO A 154 -0.82 18.88 14.31
N LYS A 155 0.49 18.67 14.43
CA LYS A 155 1.44 18.78 13.32
C LYS A 155 1.07 17.90 12.12
N LYS A 156 0.65 16.65 12.36
CA LYS A 156 0.26 15.75 11.27
C LYS A 156 -1.10 16.10 10.70
N MET A 157 -2.05 16.56 11.52
CA MET A 157 -3.35 17.03 11.04
C MET A 157 -3.20 18.20 10.08
N GLU A 158 -2.43 19.21 10.49
CA GLU A 158 -2.12 20.38 9.65
C GLU A 158 -1.42 19.97 8.34
N THR A 159 -0.40 19.10 8.43
CA THR A 159 0.30 18.59 7.24
C THR A 159 -0.63 17.80 6.32
N CYS A 160 -1.57 17.02 6.87
CA CYS A 160 -2.55 16.28 6.08
C CYS A 160 -3.51 17.23 5.36
N GLN A 161 -3.96 18.30 6.02
CA GLN A 161 -4.83 19.30 5.41
C GLN A 161 -4.12 20.01 4.25
N LYS A 162 -2.92 20.55 4.49
CA LYS A 162 -2.10 21.19 3.44
C LYS A 162 -1.89 20.27 2.23
N ASN A 163 -1.62 18.99 2.47
CA ASN A 163 -1.44 18.01 1.40
C ASN A 163 -2.75 17.68 0.65
N LYS A 164 -3.92 17.76 1.31
CA LYS A 164 -5.23 17.63 0.64
C LYS A 164 -5.50 18.85 -0.25
N ASP A 165 -5.26 20.05 0.26
CA ASP A 165 -5.45 21.31 -0.47
C ASP A 165 -4.55 21.37 -1.71
N ASN A 166 -3.27 21.00 -1.54
CA ASN A 166 -2.31 20.92 -2.65
C ASN A 166 -2.75 19.94 -3.75
N ARG A 167 -3.38 18.80 -3.39
CA ARG A 167 -3.89 17.84 -4.39
C ARG A 167 -5.07 18.41 -5.18
N GLY A 168 -5.95 19.17 -4.53
CA GLY A 168 -7.03 19.88 -5.21
C GLY A 168 -6.49 20.88 -6.23
N ASN A 169 -5.42 21.59 -5.88
CA ASN A 169 -4.78 22.59 -6.74
C ASN A 169 -3.94 22.03 -7.90
N VAL A 170 -3.51 20.77 -7.82
CA VAL A 170 -2.80 20.11 -8.95
C VAL A 170 -3.78 19.78 -10.09
N SER A 171 -5.05 19.50 -9.79
CA SER A 171 -6.06 19.20 -10.82
C SER A 171 -6.55 20.44 -11.57
N SER A 172 -6.35 21.65 -11.03
CA SER A 172 -6.76 22.92 -11.65
C SER A 172 -5.65 23.60 -12.46
N ARG A 173 -4.42 23.06 -12.47
CA ARG A 173 -3.32 23.52 -13.32
C ARG A 173 -3.23 22.70 -14.61
N THR A 174 -4.24 22.79 -15.45
CA THR A 174 -3.99 22.65 -16.90
C THR A 174 -3.97 24.06 -17.47
N PRO A 175 -2.85 24.55 -18.02
CA PRO A 175 -2.89 25.74 -18.83
C PRO A 175 -3.69 25.38 -20.09
N LEU A 176 -4.91 25.90 -20.21
CA LEU A 176 -5.46 26.17 -21.53
C LEU A 176 -4.59 27.28 -22.09
N ASP A 177 -3.53 26.91 -22.79
CA ASP A 177 -2.71 27.86 -23.54
C ASP A 177 -3.50 28.22 -24.81
N PRO A 178 -4.09 29.42 -24.93
CA PRO A 178 -4.93 29.78 -26.07
C PRO A 178 -4.11 29.94 -27.36
N VAL A 179 -2.79 29.98 -27.27
CA VAL A 179 -1.88 30.26 -28.38
C VAL A 179 -1.63 29.02 -29.26
N ALA A 180 -1.79 27.80 -28.72
CA ALA A 180 -1.53 26.56 -29.47
C ALA A 180 -2.69 26.11 -30.39
N MET A 181 -3.87 26.73 -30.29
CA MET A 181 -5.04 26.41 -31.13
C MET A 181 -5.18 27.34 -32.36
N MET A 182 -4.26 28.29 -32.54
CA MET A 182 -4.31 29.30 -33.60
C MET A 182 -3.20 29.18 -34.65
N LEU A 183 -2.66 27.98 -34.84
CA LEU A 183 -1.85 27.66 -36.02
C LEU A 183 -2.33 26.34 -36.62
N LEU A 184 -3.13 26.49 -37.67
CA LEU A 184 -3.29 25.55 -38.77
C LEU A 184 -1.93 25.24 -39.42
#